data_AF-A0A8X6QGR0-F1
#
_entry.id   AF-A0A8X6QGR0-F1
#
_cell.length_a   1.000
_cell.length_b   1.000
_cell.length_c   1.000
_cell.angle_alpha   90.00
_cell.angle_beta   90.00
_cell.angle_gamma   90.00
#
_symmetry.space_group_name_H-M   'P 1'
#
loop_
_entity.id
_entity.type
_entity.pdbx_description
1 polymer ?
#
loop_
_entity_poly.entity_id
_entity_poly.type
_entity_poly.pdbx_seq_one_letter_code
_entity_poly.pdbx_strand_id
1 'polypeptide(L)'
;MNVNSDLSKQCSDQNLQHWLEELFQDEDIPLFEETAEVMELLKQIVSANTEAEKNVNAIMKAEKNMKDGYDKKTKDLQFLTDFIQLSADTYQRVESLASLAEKMKLKEPSLTNFLLGMVESENREMLRKEKYLISNHHIIALSRKIDETMKTNEKLRRDLKYLGRVIQAQESLHSKRLDDIAHGVRKNKEFEEKINEREKTLKEVAFDPCLSHTTLVKEAENLKIKEKEVKLRKSKLEAYQGLPLTYDNAVLMVQVKDKELLELQEEIQKLLDI
;
A
#
# COMPACT_ATOMS: atom_id res chain seq x y z
N MET A 1 -86.76 12.89 -21.27
CA MET A 1 -86.97 11.89 -22.33
C MET A 1 -86.56 12.49 -23.65
N ASN A 2 -85.48 11.95 -24.22
CA ASN A 2 -84.88 12.13 -25.56
C ASN A 2 -83.37 12.37 -25.44
N VAL A 3 -82.64 11.27 -25.31
CA VAL A 3 -81.25 11.15 -25.81
C VAL A 3 -81.20 9.79 -26.50
N ASN A 4 -81.84 9.73 -27.67
CA ASN A 4 -81.59 8.69 -28.66
C ASN A 4 -80.74 9.32 -29.75
N SER A 5 -79.89 8.47 -30.35
CA SER A 5 -78.95 8.72 -31.45
C SER A 5 -77.76 9.61 -31.11
N ASP A 6 -76.62 8.98 -30.75
CA ASP A 6 -75.31 9.23 -31.39
C ASP A 6 -74.17 8.60 -30.58
N LEU A 7 -74.10 7.27 -30.52
CA LEU A 7 -72.95 6.56 -29.92
C LEU A 7 -72.32 5.51 -30.84
N SER A 8 -72.70 5.44 -32.12
CA SER A 8 -72.16 4.41 -33.02
C SER A 8 -70.79 4.72 -33.64
N LYS A 9 -70.11 5.80 -33.24
CA LYS A 9 -68.76 6.13 -33.74
C LYS A 9 -67.92 6.79 -32.64
N GLN A 10 -67.35 5.97 -31.76
CA GLN A 10 -66.34 6.41 -30.78
C GLN A 10 -64.89 6.23 -31.28
N CYS A 11 -64.70 5.80 -32.53
CA CYS A 11 -63.38 5.61 -33.11
C CYS A 11 -63.39 5.95 -34.60
N SER A 12 -62.43 6.76 -35.06
CA SER A 12 -62.27 7.06 -36.49
C SER A 12 -61.79 5.85 -37.33
N ASP A 13 -61.30 4.78 -36.69
CA ASP A 13 -60.76 3.58 -37.35
C ASP A 13 -61.66 2.35 -37.18
N GLN A 14 -62.34 1.94 -38.26
CA GLN A 14 -63.36 0.89 -38.27
C GLN A 14 -62.83 -0.48 -37.82
N ASN A 15 -61.55 -0.78 -38.07
CA ASN A 15 -60.95 -2.06 -37.68
C ASN A 15 -60.73 -2.15 -36.16
N LEU A 16 -60.49 -1.01 -35.51
CA LEU A 16 -60.27 -0.94 -34.07
C LEU A 16 -61.59 -1.03 -33.31
N GLN A 17 -62.63 -0.37 -33.84
CA GLN A 17 -63.99 -0.51 -33.33
C GLN A 17 -64.47 -1.96 -33.37
N HIS A 18 -64.24 -2.67 -34.49
CA HIS A 18 -64.63 -4.07 -34.59
C HIS A 18 -63.86 -4.99 -33.63
N TRP A 19 -62.55 -4.76 -33.44
CA TRP A 19 -61.75 -5.52 -32.47
C TRP A 19 -62.21 -5.27 -31.02
N LEU A 20 -62.57 -4.03 -30.68
CA LEU A 20 -63.13 -3.72 -29.36
C LEU A 20 -64.51 -4.37 -29.15
N GLU A 21 -65.36 -4.38 -30.18
CA GLU A 21 -66.64 -5.09 -30.14
C GLU A 21 -66.46 -6.61 -29.94
N GLU A 22 -65.49 -7.24 -30.63
CA GLU A 22 -65.18 -8.67 -30.42
C GLU A 22 -64.60 -8.97 -29.04
N LEU A 23 -63.81 -8.04 -28.46
CA LEU A 23 -63.19 -8.21 -27.15
C LEU A 23 -64.19 -8.05 -26.00
N PHE A 24 -65.09 -7.07 -26.09
CA PHE A 24 -66.04 -6.74 -25.04
C PHE A 24 -67.41 -7.42 -25.20
N GLN A 25 -67.74 -7.96 -26.39
CA GLN A 25 -68.93 -8.76 -26.69
C GLN A 25 -70.26 -8.11 -26.25
N ASP A 26 -70.69 -8.36 -25.01
CA ASP A 26 -71.94 -7.89 -24.41
C ASP A 26 -71.75 -6.80 -23.33
N GLU A 27 -70.52 -6.36 -23.07
CA GLU A 27 -70.20 -5.27 -22.13
C GLU A 27 -70.03 -3.92 -22.84
N ASP A 28 -70.43 -2.84 -22.15
CA ASP A 28 -70.28 -1.47 -22.66
C ASP A 28 -68.79 -1.09 -22.81
N ILE A 29 -68.39 -0.66 -24.00
CA ILE A 29 -67.01 -0.24 -24.30
C ILE A 29 -66.68 1.04 -23.49
N PRO A 30 -65.60 1.04 -22.69
CA PRO A 30 -65.20 2.22 -21.92
C PRO A 30 -64.88 3.42 -22.82
N LEU A 31 -65.40 4.60 -22.45
CA LEU A 31 -65.11 5.86 -23.13
C LEU A 31 -63.60 6.20 -23.01
N PHE A 32 -62.92 6.38 -24.14
CA PHE A 32 -61.53 6.83 -24.20
C PHE A 32 -61.37 8.07 -25.09
N GLU A 33 -60.38 8.90 -24.82
CA GLU A 33 -60.07 10.07 -25.64
C GLU A 33 -59.24 9.65 -26.87
N GLU A 34 -59.69 9.99 -28.09
CA GLU A 34 -58.98 9.77 -29.36
C GLU A 34 -57.74 10.69 -29.48
N THR A 35 -56.75 10.50 -28.61
CA THR A 35 -55.43 11.12 -28.76
C THR A 35 -54.56 10.24 -29.66
N ALA A 36 -53.70 10.85 -30.50
CA ALA A 36 -52.86 10.13 -31.45
C ALA A 36 -52.01 9.01 -30.79
N GLU A 37 -51.50 9.26 -29.58
CA GLU A 37 -50.72 8.30 -28.78
C GLU A 37 -51.55 7.08 -28.35
N VAL A 38 -52.83 7.29 -27.97
CA VAL A 38 -53.74 6.22 -27.53
C VAL A 38 -54.14 5.34 -28.71
N MET A 39 -54.39 5.94 -29.87
CA MET A 39 -54.73 5.22 -31.09
C MET A 39 -53.56 4.40 -31.63
N GLU A 40 -52.33 4.90 -31.53
CA GLU A 40 -51.12 4.14 -31.90
C GLU A 40 -50.89 2.96 -30.95
N LEU A 41 -51.05 3.17 -29.64
CA LEU A 41 -50.94 2.11 -28.64
C LEU A 41 -51.98 1.00 -28.84
N LEU A 42 -53.25 1.36 -29.10
CA LEU A 42 -54.30 0.37 -29.36
C LEU A 42 -54.03 -0.42 -30.64
N LYS A 43 -53.53 0.21 -31.71
CA LYS A 43 -53.11 -0.49 -32.93
C LYS A 43 -51.96 -1.47 -32.68
N GLN A 44 -51.00 -1.10 -31.84
CA GLN A 44 -49.92 -2.00 -31.44
C GLN A 44 -50.45 -3.20 -30.66
N ILE A 45 -51.36 -2.98 -29.71
CA ILE A 45 -52.00 -4.05 -28.92
C ILE A 45 -52.79 -5.01 -29.83
N VAL A 46 -53.59 -4.49 -30.77
CA VAL A 46 -54.34 -5.29 -31.75
C VAL A 46 -53.39 -6.13 -32.59
N SER A 47 -52.31 -5.53 -33.10
CA SER A 47 -51.33 -6.25 -33.92
C SER A 47 -50.61 -7.36 -33.14
N ALA A 48 -50.20 -7.08 -31.90
CA ALA A 48 -49.57 -8.06 -31.02
C ALA A 48 -50.53 -9.20 -30.64
N ASN A 49 -51.80 -8.89 -30.35
CA ASN A 49 -52.78 -9.89 -29.97
C ASN A 49 -53.17 -10.79 -31.14
N THR A 50 -53.35 -10.22 -32.34
CA THR A 50 -53.64 -11.02 -33.55
C THR A 50 -52.49 -11.94 -33.94
N GLU A 51 -51.23 -11.54 -33.70
CA GLU A 51 -50.06 -12.41 -33.87
C GLU A 51 -50.03 -13.52 -32.81
N ALA A 52 -50.31 -13.20 -31.54
CA ALA A 52 -50.41 -14.18 -30.47
C ALA A 52 -51.52 -15.21 -30.74
N GLU A 53 -52.70 -14.79 -31.17
CA GLU A 53 -53.82 -15.67 -31.52
C GLU A 53 -53.50 -16.59 -32.71
N LYS A 54 -52.79 -16.08 -33.72
CA LYS A 54 -52.30 -16.92 -34.84
C LYS A 54 -51.34 -18.00 -34.35
N ASN A 55 -50.43 -17.65 -33.45
CA ASN A 55 -49.46 -18.59 -32.87
C ASN A 55 -50.17 -19.66 -32.02
N VAL A 56 -51.11 -19.26 -31.17
CA VAL A 56 -51.92 -20.18 -30.36
C VAL A 56 -52.73 -21.12 -31.24
N ASN A 57 -53.38 -20.60 -32.29
CA ASN A 57 -54.11 -21.43 -33.26
C ASN A 57 -53.19 -22.40 -34.03
N ALA A 58 -51.96 -22.00 -34.37
CA ALA A 58 -50.99 -22.89 -35.00
C ALA A 58 -50.56 -24.03 -34.06
N ILE A 59 -50.31 -23.71 -32.78
CA ILE A 59 -49.99 -24.71 -31.76
C ILE A 59 -51.15 -25.68 -31.55
N MET A 60 -52.38 -25.18 -31.40
CA MET A 60 -53.57 -26.03 -31.23
C MET A 60 -53.79 -26.96 -32.43
N LYS A 61 -53.57 -26.48 -33.67
CA LYS A 61 -53.63 -27.32 -34.87
C LYS A 61 -52.52 -28.37 -34.88
N ALA A 62 -51.30 -28.01 -34.51
CA ALA A 62 -50.18 -28.95 -34.44
C ALA A 62 -50.43 -30.05 -33.38
N GLU A 63 -50.89 -29.69 -32.19
CA GLU A 63 -51.24 -30.64 -31.13
C GLU A 63 -52.40 -31.55 -31.53
N LYS A 64 -53.44 -30.99 -32.17
CA LYS A 64 -54.56 -31.81 -32.69
C LYS A 64 -54.08 -32.82 -33.72
N ASN A 65 -53.28 -32.39 -34.70
CA ASN A 65 -52.72 -33.30 -35.71
C ASN A 65 -51.84 -34.38 -35.08
N MET A 66 -51.06 -34.03 -34.05
CA MET A 66 -50.22 -34.97 -33.31
C MET A 66 -51.08 -35.99 -32.55
N LYS A 67 -52.15 -35.54 -31.89
CA LYS A 67 -53.13 -36.41 -31.23
C LYS A 67 -53.80 -37.36 -32.23
N ASP A 68 -54.31 -36.85 -33.34
CA ASP A 68 -54.95 -37.66 -34.38
C ASP A 68 -53.97 -38.70 -34.96
N GLY A 69 -52.69 -38.34 -35.11
CA GLY A 69 -51.62 -39.24 -35.51
C GLY A 69 -51.34 -40.35 -34.50
N TYR A 70 -51.31 -40.03 -33.20
CA TYR A 70 -51.19 -41.03 -32.14
C TYR A 70 -52.42 -41.92 -32.05
N ASP A 71 -53.64 -41.38 -32.13
CA ASP A 71 -54.87 -42.15 -32.09
C ASP A 71 -54.96 -43.16 -33.23
N LYS A 72 -54.52 -42.76 -34.44
CA LYS A 72 -54.41 -43.67 -35.58
C LYS A 72 -53.40 -44.79 -35.32
N LYS A 73 -52.18 -44.46 -34.86
CA LYS A 73 -51.15 -45.46 -34.53
C LYS A 73 -51.60 -46.42 -33.43
N THR A 74 -52.29 -45.91 -32.40
CA THR A 74 -52.83 -46.74 -31.31
C THR A 74 -53.85 -47.74 -31.84
N LYS A 75 -54.76 -47.32 -32.73
CA LYS A 75 -55.74 -48.21 -33.37
C LYS A 75 -55.06 -49.26 -34.24
N ASP A 76 -54.05 -48.88 -35.02
CA ASP A 76 -53.28 -49.81 -35.85
C ASP A 76 -52.53 -50.84 -34.99
N LEU A 77 -51.98 -50.42 -33.84
CA LEU A 77 -51.30 -51.31 -32.89
C LEU A 77 -52.27 -52.22 -32.14
N GLN A 78 -53.44 -51.73 -31.74
CA GLN A 78 -54.50 -52.55 -31.13
C GLN A 78 -54.94 -53.66 -32.10
N PHE A 79 -55.20 -53.30 -33.36
CA PHE A 79 -55.54 -54.26 -34.40
C PHE A 79 -54.45 -55.33 -34.59
N LEU A 80 -53.17 -54.94 -34.61
CA LEU A 80 -52.05 -55.88 -34.70
C LEU A 80 -51.92 -56.76 -33.45
N THR A 81 -52.16 -56.22 -32.26
CA THR A 81 -52.07 -56.96 -30.99
C THR A 81 -53.21 -57.97 -30.86
N ASP A 82 -54.41 -57.60 -31.30
CA ASP A 82 -55.58 -58.48 -31.31
C ASP A 82 -55.42 -59.62 -32.34
N PHE A 83 -54.69 -59.37 -33.44
CA PHE A 83 -54.46 -60.35 -34.50
C PHE A 83 -53.26 -61.28 -34.23
N ILE A 84 -52.25 -60.81 -33.48
CA ILE A 84 -51.03 -61.56 -33.19
C ILE A 84 -51.07 -62.02 -31.72
N GLN A 85 -51.40 -63.29 -31.50
CA GLN A 85 -51.16 -63.95 -30.21
C GLN A 85 -49.64 -64.11 -30.01
N LEU A 86 -49.01 -63.08 -29.47
CA LEU A 86 -47.59 -63.09 -29.11
C LEU A 86 -47.34 -64.14 -28.02
N SER A 87 -46.31 -64.96 -28.18
CA SER A 87 -45.89 -65.88 -27.13
C SER A 87 -45.30 -65.10 -25.95
N ALA A 88 -45.38 -65.64 -24.74
CA ALA A 88 -44.88 -64.99 -23.52
C ALA A 88 -43.42 -64.53 -23.65
N ASP A 89 -42.56 -65.32 -24.32
CA ASP A 89 -41.16 -64.98 -24.56
C ASP A 89 -40.99 -63.76 -25.48
N THR A 90 -41.84 -63.63 -26.51
CA THR A 90 -41.79 -62.48 -27.42
C THR A 90 -42.27 -61.20 -26.74
N TYR A 91 -43.28 -61.30 -25.87
CA TYR A 91 -43.75 -60.18 -25.06
C TYR A 91 -42.64 -59.64 -24.14
N GLN A 92 -41.95 -60.51 -23.40
CA GLN A 92 -40.84 -60.11 -22.51
C GLN A 92 -39.69 -59.43 -23.27
N ARG A 93 -39.38 -59.91 -24.48
CA ARG A 93 -38.33 -59.29 -25.33
C ARG A 93 -38.74 -57.91 -25.81
N VAL A 94 -39.99 -57.74 -26.23
CA VAL A 94 -40.54 -56.43 -26.67
C VAL A 94 -40.59 -55.45 -25.50
N GLU A 95 -41.03 -55.89 -24.32
CA GLU A 95 -41.04 -55.09 -23.09
C GLU A 95 -39.62 -54.66 -22.69
N SER A 96 -38.67 -55.59 -22.73
CA SER A 96 -37.25 -55.29 -22.46
C SER A 96 -36.70 -54.26 -23.45
N LEU A 97 -37.01 -54.40 -24.75
CA LEU A 97 -36.58 -53.47 -25.79
C LEU A 97 -37.24 -52.10 -25.65
N ALA A 98 -38.52 -52.05 -25.28
CA ALA A 98 -39.24 -50.82 -25.00
C ALA A 98 -38.64 -50.09 -23.78
N SER A 99 -38.34 -50.82 -22.70
CA SER A 99 -37.69 -50.25 -21.51
C SER A 99 -36.29 -49.70 -21.82
N LEU A 100 -35.56 -50.34 -22.74
CA LEU A 100 -34.25 -49.88 -23.20
C LEU A 100 -34.38 -48.63 -24.06
N ALA A 101 -35.36 -48.59 -24.98
CA ALA A 101 -35.66 -47.41 -25.79
C ALA A 101 -36.04 -46.21 -24.91
N GLU A 102 -36.83 -46.43 -23.86
CA GLU A 102 -37.22 -45.41 -22.90
C GLU A 102 -36.02 -44.86 -22.12
N LYS A 103 -35.16 -45.75 -21.59
CA LYS A 103 -33.91 -45.35 -20.92
C LYS A 103 -32.97 -44.55 -21.82
N MET A 104 -32.90 -44.92 -23.10
CA MET A 104 -32.13 -44.21 -24.12
C MET A 104 -32.86 -42.98 -24.71
N LYS A 105 -34.13 -42.74 -24.33
CA LYS A 105 -35.01 -41.69 -24.84
C LYS A 105 -35.14 -41.68 -26.37
N LEU A 106 -35.24 -42.86 -26.98
CA LEU A 106 -35.39 -43.02 -28.43
C LEU A 106 -36.83 -42.71 -28.86
N LYS A 107 -36.99 -41.93 -29.94
CA LYS A 107 -38.30 -41.60 -30.52
C LYS A 107 -38.94 -42.77 -31.26
N GLU A 108 -38.13 -43.61 -31.89
CA GLU A 108 -38.57 -44.79 -32.63
C GLU A 108 -37.64 -45.98 -32.34
N PRO A 109 -38.18 -47.16 -31.95
CA PRO A 109 -37.38 -48.35 -31.67
C PRO A 109 -36.97 -49.04 -32.97
N SER A 110 -36.05 -48.41 -33.72
CA SER A 110 -35.38 -49.00 -34.88
C SER A 110 -33.95 -49.41 -34.52
N LEU A 111 -33.43 -50.45 -35.18
CA LEU A 111 -32.06 -50.91 -34.94
C LEU A 111 -31.03 -49.79 -35.10
N THR A 112 -31.17 -48.96 -36.13
CA THR A 112 -30.30 -47.80 -36.37
C THR A 112 -30.35 -46.80 -35.22
N ASN A 113 -31.54 -46.53 -34.66
CA ASN A 113 -31.69 -45.62 -33.53
C ASN A 113 -31.13 -46.21 -32.23
N PHE A 114 -31.23 -47.52 -32.03
CA PHE A 114 -30.56 -48.19 -30.91
C PHE A 114 -29.05 -48.11 -31.01
N LEU A 115 -28.47 -48.39 -32.19
CA LEU A 115 -27.03 -48.28 -32.42
C LEU A 115 -26.55 -46.84 -32.22
N LEU A 116 -27.29 -45.86 -32.73
CA LEU A 116 -26.97 -44.44 -32.51
C LEU A 116 -27.06 -44.07 -31.03
N GLY A 117 -28.11 -44.49 -30.32
CA GLY A 117 -28.30 -44.24 -28.90
C GLY A 117 -27.20 -44.86 -28.02
N MET A 118 -26.70 -46.04 -28.40
CA MET A 118 -25.54 -46.67 -27.74
C MET A 118 -24.27 -45.84 -27.93
N VAL A 119 -23.95 -45.47 -29.17
CA VAL A 119 -22.77 -44.64 -29.48
C VAL A 119 -22.84 -43.28 -28.79
N GLU A 120 -24.01 -42.64 -28.80
CA GLU A 120 -24.21 -41.38 -28.07
C GLU A 120 -24.04 -41.55 -26.57
N SER A 121 -24.54 -42.63 -25.99
CA SER A 121 -24.41 -42.90 -24.56
C SER A 121 -22.94 -43.11 -24.17
N GLU A 122 -22.20 -43.89 -24.95
CA GLU A 122 -20.77 -44.11 -24.75
C GLU A 122 -19.98 -42.80 -24.91
N ASN A 123 -20.27 -42.02 -25.95
CA ASN A 123 -19.61 -40.72 -26.15
C ASN A 123 -19.91 -39.75 -25.00
N ARG A 124 -21.15 -39.70 -24.50
CA ARG A 124 -21.52 -38.91 -23.32
C ARG A 124 -20.75 -39.36 -22.07
N GLU A 125 -20.55 -40.66 -21.88
CA GLU A 125 -19.76 -41.20 -20.77
C GLU A 125 -18.28 -40.82 -20.89
N MET A 126 -17.70 -40.93 -22.08
CA MET A 126 -16.32 -40.53 -22.36
C MET A 126 -16.10 -39.05 -22.08
N LEU A 127 -16.97 -38.17 -22.58
CA LEU A 127 -16.92 -36.73 -22.30
C LEU A 127 -17.05 -36.41 -20.80
N ARG A 128 -17.87 -37.17 -20.06
CA ARG A 128 -17.96 -37.02 -18.59
C ARG A 128 -16.67 -37.42 -17.90
N LYS A 129 -16.06 -38.53 -18.30
CA LYS A 129 -14.77 -39.00 -17.75
C LYS A 129 -13.65 -38.00 -18.05
N GLU A 130 -13.59 -37.49 -19.26
CA GLU A 130 -12.62 -36.47 -19.66
C GLU A 130 -12.78 -35.20 -18.82
N LYS A 131 -14.00 -34.66 -18.72
CA LYS A 131 -14.29 -33.49 -17.86
C LYS A 131 -13.92 -33.73 -16.40
N TYR A 132 -14.19 -34.92 -15.88
CA TYR A 132 -13.81 -35.30 -14.54
C TYR A 132 -12.30 -35.32 -14.35
N LEU A 133 -11.54 -35.90 -15.29
CA LEU A 133 -10.08 -35.93 -15.23
C LEU A 133 -9.47 -34.53 -15.27
N ILE A 134 -9.96 -33.66 -16.16
CA ILE A 134 -9.53 -32.27 -16.26
C ILE A 134 -9.81 -31.52 -14.95
N SER A 135 -11.03 -31.65 -14.42
CA SER A 135 -11.43 -31.01 -13.16
C SER A 135 -10.59 -31.51 -11.99
N ASN A 136 -10.38 -32.82 -11.89
CA ASN A 136 -9.55 -33.43 -10.84
C ASN A 136 -8.09 -32.97 -10.92
N HIS A 137 -7.53 -32.87 -12.12
CA HIS A 137 -6.19 -32.32 -12.31
C HIS A 137 -6.10 -30.86 -11.83
N HIS A 138 -7.11 -30.05 -12.14
CA HIS A 138 -7.19 -28.66 -11.68
C HIS A 138 -7.28 -28.57 -10.15
N ILE A 139 -8.10 -29.42 -9.52
CA ILE A 139 -8.23 -29.49 -8.06
C ILE A 139 -6.87 -29.83 -7.41
N ILE A 140 -6.16 -30.83 -7.94
CA ILE A 140 -4.83 -31.21 -7.43
C ILE A 140 -3.83 -30.06 -7.58
N ALA A 141 -3.82 -29.37 -8.72
CA ALA A 141 -2.94 -28.24 -8.96
C ALA A 141 -3.24 -27.06 -8.00
N LEU A 142 -4.52 -26.76 -7.78
CA LEU A 142 -4.95 -25.73 -6.83
C LEU A 142 -4.59 -26.11 -5.39
N SER A 143 -4.80 -27.36 -4.98
CA SER A 143 -4.44 -27.84 -3.65
C SER A 143 -2.95 -27.67 -3.38
N ARG A 144 -2.09 -28.04 -4.35
CA ARG A 144 -0.64 -27.85 -4.22
C ARG A 144 -0.27 -26.38 -4.06
N LYS A 145 -0.89 -25.50 -4.85
CA LYS A 145 -0.67 -24.05 -4.76
C LYS A 145 -1.11 -23.51 -3.39
N ILE A 146 -2.24 -23.99 -2.86
CA ILE A 146 -2.71 -23.63 -1.52
C ILE A 146 -1.66 -24.05 -0.47
N ASP A 147 -1.17 -25.29 -0.51
CA ASP A 147 -0.16 -25.78 0.43
C ASP A 147 1.13 -24.97 0.38
N GLU A 148 1.61 -24.63 -0.82
CA GLU A 148 2.77 -23.75 -1.01
C GLU A 148 2.53 -22.37 -0.41
N THR A 149 1.37 -21.76 -0.67
CA THR A 149 1.02 -20.45 -0.10
C THR A 149 0.83 -20.48 1.41
N MET A 150 0.36 -21.59 1.98
CA MET A 150 0.26 -21.75 3.43
C MET A 150 1.65 -21.79 4.07
N LYS A 151 2.58 -22.57 3.50
CA LYS A 151 3.98 -22.64 3.97
C LYS A 151 4.68 -21.28 3.92
N THR A 152 4.48 -20.51 2.86
CA THR A 152 5.06 -19.16 2.75
C THR A 152 4.43 -18.20 3.76
N ASN A 153 3.12 -18.27 3.99
CA ASN A 153 2.43 -17.47 5.00
C ASN A 153 2.92 -17.79 6.42
N GLU A 154 3.09 -19.07 6.75
CA GLU A 154 3.68 -19.49 8.03
C GLU A 154 5.12 -18.99 8.23
N LYS A 155 5.92 -18.96 7.17
CA LYS A 155 7.26 -18.36 7.21
C LYS A 155 7.17 -16.87 7.48
N LEU A 156 6.34 -16.14 6.75
CA LEU A 156 6.13 -14.70 6.96
C LEU A 156 5.65 -14.38 8.37
N ARG A 157 4.73 -15.18 8.93
CA ARG A 157 4.28 -15.03 10.33
C ARG A 157 5.42 -15.20 11.33
N ARG A 158 6.31 -16.16 11.11
CA ARG A 158 7.50 -16.36 11.95
C ARG A 158 8.47 -15.18 11.83
N ASP A 159 8.71 -14.71 10.62
CA ASP A 159 9.60 -13.58 10.35
C ASP A 159 9.05 -12.28 10.98
N LEU A 160 7.75 -12.02 10.89
CA LEU A 160 7.09 -10.91 11.57
C LEU A 160 7.21 -10.99 13.09
N LYS A 161 7.03 -12.18 13.67
CA LYS A 161 7.19 -12.38 15.11
C LYS A 161 8.64 -12.15 15.55
N TYR A 162 9.61 -12.56 14.73
CA TYR A 162 11.03 -12.30 14.97
C TYR A 162 11.33 -10.80 14.90
N LEU A 163 10.88 -10.12 13.85
CA LEU A 163 11.05 -8.67 13.69
C LEU A 163 10.41 -7.89 14.84
N GLY A 164 9.23 -8.29 15.31
CA GLY A 164 8.60 -7.68 16.48
C GLY A 164 9.47 -7.76 17.74
N ARG A 165 10.16 -8.89 17.97
CA ARG A 165 11.10 -9.04 19.10
C ARG A 165 12.34 -8.15 18.92
N VAL A 166 12.87 -8.05 17.70
CA VAL A 166 14.03 -7.20 17.40
C VAL A 166 13.68 -5.73 17.63
N ILE A 167 12.52 -5.28 17.15
CA ILE A 167 12.02 -3.91 17.36
C ILE A 167 11.89 -3.62 18.85
N GLN A 168 11.23 -4.50 19.62
CA GLN A 168 11.07 -4.32 21.06
C GLN A 168 12.42 -4.22 21.81
N ALA A 169 13.39 -5.07 21.44
CA ALA A 169 14.73 -4.99 22.00
C ALA A 169 15.42 -3.66 21.64
N GLN A 170 15.27 -3.21 20.39
CA GLN A 170 15.85 -1.97 19.89
C GLN A 170 15.21 -0.73 20.50
N GLU A 171 13.90 -0.72 20.75
CA GLU A 171 13.19 0.34 21.46
C GLU A 171 13.76 0.53 22.87
N SER A 172 14.00 -0.55 23.60
CA SER A 172 14.59 -0.47 24.96
C SER A 172 16.01 0.12 24.94
N LEU A 173 16.82 -0.25 23.93
CA LEU A 173 18.16 0.29 23.73
C LEU A 173 18.11 1.77 23.31
N HIS A 174 17.17 2.12 22.45
CA HIS A 174 16.97 3.50 21.99
C HIS A 174 16.51 4.40 23.15
N SER A 175 15.60 3.93 24.00
CA SER A 175 15.18 4.65 25.20
C SER A 175 16.36 4.92 26.13
N LYS A 176 17.20 3.90 26.41
CA LYS A 176 18.41 4.09 27.23
C LYS A 176 19.36 5.12 26.63
N ARG A 177 19.60 5.07 25.32
CA ARG A 177 20.45 6.05 24.63
C ARG A 177 19.87 7.47 24.71
N LEU A 178 18.55 7.62 24.62
CA LEU A 178 17.90 8.93 24.81
C LEU A 178 18.10 9.44 26.24
N ASP A 179 17.98 8.57 27.24
CA ASP A 179 18.22 8.92 28.64
C ASP A 179 19.69 9.35 28.88
N ASP A 180 20.64 8.63 28.29
CA ASP A 180 22.08 8.95 28.34
C ASP A 180 22.38 10.32 27.70
N ILE A 181 21.79 10.59 26.53
CA ILE A 181 21.91 11.89 25.85
C ILE A 181 21.31 12.99 26.72
N ALA A 182 20.10 12.79 27.27
CA ALA A 182 19.45 13.76 28.14
C ALA A 182 20.27 14.03 29.42
N HIS A 183 20.89 13.00 29.99
CA HIS A 183 21.83 13.15 31.11
C HIS A 183 23.07 13.97 30.71
N GLY A 184 23.66 13.68 29.55
CA GLY A 184 24.80 14.45 29.01
C GLY A 184 24.47 15.94 28.82
N VAL A 185 23.30 16.24 28.26
CA VAL A 185 22.83 17.63 28.09
C VAL A 185 22.66 18.33 29.44
N ARG A 186 22.06 17.67 30.44
CA ARG A 186 21.94 18.22 31.80
C ARG A 186 23.31 18.50 32.42
N LYS A 187 24.27 17.59 32.25
CA LYS A 187 25.64 17.76 32.78
C LYS A 187 26.40 18.89 32.10
N ASN A 188 26.27 19.04 30.78
CA ASN A 188 26.85 20.17 30.07
C ASN A 188 26.32 21.50 30.60
N LYS A 189 25.00 21.61 30.80
CA LYS A 189 24.39 22.81 31.37
C LYS A 189 24.91 23.11 32.78
N GLU A 190 25.04 22.08 33.63
CA GLU A 190 25.64 22.23 34.97
C GLU A 190 27.09 22.73 34.91
N PHE A 191 27.88 22.24 33.95
CA PHE A 191 29.24 22.71 33.75
C PHE A 191 29.30 24.14 33.23
N GLU A 192 28.43 24.52 32.29
CA GLU A 192 28.32 25.91 31.81
C GLU A 192 27.95 26.86 32.95
N GLU A 193 27.00 26.49 33.80
CA GLU A 193 26.62 27.26 34.99
C GLU A 193 27.81 27.42 35.95
N LYS A 194 28.53 26.34 36.24
CA LYS A 194 29.74 26.37 37.09
C LYS A 194 30.87 27.20 36.49
N ILE A 195 31.10 27.12 35.18
CA ILE A 195 32.09 27.94 34.49
C ILE A 195 31.70 29.42 34.62
N ASN A 196 30.46 29.76 34.32
CA ASN A 196 29.96 31.13 34.44
C ASN A 196 30.06 31.67 35.87
N GLU A 197 29.75 30.85 36.88
CA GLU A 197 29.90 31.22 38.28
C GLU A 197 31.38 31.46 38.64
N ARG A 198 32.28 30.56 38.24
CA ARG A 198 33.72 30.72 38.47
C ARG A 198 34.28 31.95 37.77
N GLU A 199 33.87 32.20 36.52
CA GLU A 199 34.26 33.40 35.78
C GLU A 199 33.77 34.68 36.47
N LYS A 200 32.55 34.69 37.04
CA LYS A 200 32.07 35.82 37.85
C LYS A 200 32.93 36.02 39.10
N THR A 201 33.19 34.96 39.87
CA THR A 201 34.06 35.06 41.06
C THR A 201 35.46 35.55 40.69
N LEU A 202 36.00 35.13 39.56
CA LEU A 202 37.33 35.53 39.08
C LEU A 202 37.37 37.01 38.68
N LYS A 203 36.27 37.54 38.13
CA LYS A 203 36.07 38.98 37.87
C LYS A 203 35.92 39.78 39.16
N GLU A 204 35.15 39.29 40.14
CA GLU A 204 34.96 39.94 41.44
C GLU A 204 36.26 40.06 42.24
N VAL A 205 37.12 39.05 42.16
CA VAL A 205 38.45 39.04 42.81
C VAL A 205 39.47 39.91 42.05
N ALA A 206 39.05 40.58 40.96
CA ALA A 206 39.92 41.40 40.10
C ALA A 206 41.21 40.66 39.71
N PHE A 207 41.07 39.38 39.35
CA PHE A 207 42.19 38.53 39.01
C PHE A 207 43.02 39.14 37.87
N ASP A 208 44.29 39.42 38.14
CA ASP A 208 45.23 39.90 37.14
C ASP A 208 45.74 38.71 36.30
N PRO A 209 45.50 38.69 34.98
CA PRO A 209 46.04 37.65 34.10
C PRO A 209 47.56 37.51 34.16
N CYS A 210 48.29 38.54 34.59
CA CYS A 210 49.73 38.50 34.80
C CYS A 210 50.14 37.54 35.94
N LEU A 211 49.26 37.29 36.91
CA LEU A 211 49.47 36.33 38.01
C LEU A 211 49.10 34.89 37.63
N SER A 212 48.77 34.60 36.37
CA SER A 212 48.62 33.24 35.90
C SER A 212 49.92 32.45 36.08
N HIS A 213 49.80 31.15 36.40
CA HIS A 213 50.96 30.26 36.48
C HIS A 213 51.80 30.30 35.19
N THR A 214 51.14 30.37 34.03
CA THR A 214 51.83 30.40 32.73
C THR A 214 52.63 31.68 32.51
N THR A 215 52.15 32.83 32.96
CA THR A 215 52.87 34.11 32.88
C THR A 215 53.97 34.18 33.91
N LEU A 216 53.71 33.78 35.16
CA LEU A 216 54.71 33.72 36.23
C LEU A 216 55.89 32.82 35.89
N VAL A 217 55.64 31.65 35.29
CA VAL A 217 56.73 30.75 34.85
C VAL A 217 57.56 31.41 33.74
N LYS A 218 56.91 32.03 32.75
CA LYS A 218 57.62 32.75 31.67
C LYS A 218 58.44 33.93 32.21
N GLU A 219 57.91 34.69 33.15
CA GLU A 219 58.64 35.80 33.77
C GLU A 219 59.80 35.31 34.63
N ALA A 220 59.62 34.23 35.40
CA ALA A 220 60.70 33.62 36.17
C ALA A 220 61.83 33.08 35.27
N GLU A 221 61.48 32.49 34.12
CA GLU A 221 62.45 32.07 33.11
C GLU A 221 63.20 33.28 32.51
N ASN A 222 62.49 34.34 32.14
CA ASN A 222 63.09 35.57 31.64
C ASN A 222 63.99 36.26 32.67
N LEU A 223 63.59 36.24 33.94
CA LEU A 223 64.38 36.81 35.05
C LEU A 223 65.69 36.03 35.21
N LYS A 224 65.67 34.70 35.17
CA LYS A 224 66.89 33.88 35.19
C LYS A 224 67.83 34.19 34.02
N ILE A 225 67.29 34.46 32.83
CA ILE A 225 68.09 34.88 31.67
C ILE A 225 68.74 36.24 31.94
N LYS A 226 67.96 37.22 32.42
CA LYS A 226 68.45 38.56 32.73
C LYS A 226 69.50 38.55 33.86
N GLU A 227 69.32 37.74 34.90
CA GLU A 227 70.32 37.57 35.95
C GLU A 227 71.64 37.02 35.42
N LYS A 228 71.61 36.06 34.48
CA LYS A 228 72.81 35.56 33.81
C LYS A 228 73.50 36.66 33.00
N GLU A 229 72.73 37.47 32.25
CA GLU A 229 73.26 38.61 31.51
C GLU A 229 73.92 39.65 32.43
N VAL A 230 73.27 39.98 33.55
CA VAL A 230 73.80 40.94 34.54
C VAL A 230 75.07 40.41 35.19
N LYS A 231 75.10 39.13 35.61
CA LYS A 231 76.31 38.50 36.18
C LYS A 231 77.47 38.54 35.18
N LEU A 232 77.22 38.22 33.92
CA LEU A 232 78.23 38.30 32.86
C LEU A 232 78.74 39.73 32.66
N ARG A 233 77.83 40.70 32.61
CA ARG A 233 78.18 42.13 32.46
C ARG A 233 78.98 42.65 33.65
N LYS A 234 78.62 42.28 34.88
CA LYS A 234 79.39 42.62 36.09
C LYS A 234 80.79 42.02 36.05
N SER A 235 80.92 40.74 35.71
CA SER A 235 82.23 40.10 35.55
C SER A 235 83.08 40.78 34.46
N LYS A 236 82.47 41.17 33.33
CA LYS A 236 83.17 41.96 32.30
C LYS A 236 83.59 43.34 32.82
N LEU A 237 82.74 44.02 33.57
CA LEU A 237 83.04 45.33 34.15
C LEU A 237 84.18 45.24 35.18
N GLU A 238 84.15 44.23 36.06
CA GLU A 238 85.22 43.93 37.01
C GLU A 238 86.54 43.65 36.26
N ALA A 239 86.50 42.90 35.17
CA ALA A 239 87.67 42.69 34.32
C ALA A 239 88.18 44.00 33.70
N TYR A 240 87.28 44.89 33.23
CA TYR A 240 87.64 46.24 32.73
C TYR A 240 88.22 47.14 33.82
N GLN A 241 87.75 47.04 35.07
CA GLN A 241 88.29 47.77 36.21
C GLN A 241 89.65 47.24 36.66
N GLY A 242 89.95 45.96 36.41
CA GLY A 242 91.24 45.33 36.67
C GLY A 242 92.29 45.50 35.56
N LEU A 243 91.95 46.14 34.44
CA LEU A 243 92.90 46.43 33.36
C LEU A 243 93.82 47.61 33.76
N PRO A 244 95.13 47.54 33.46
CA PRO A 244 96.03 48.66 33.66
C PRO A 244 95.55 49.88 32.85
N LEU A 245 95.69 51.07 33.46
CA LEU A 245 95.26 52.35 32.90
C LEU A 245 95.76 52.51 31.45
N THR A 246 94.83 52.55 30.49
CA THR A 246 95.09 53.06 29.14
C THR A 246 95.48 54.53 29.21
N TYR A 247 96.35 54.99 28.30
CA TYR A 247 96.89 56.37 28.30
C TYR A 247 95.80 57.44 28.46
N ASP A 248 94.68 57.30 27.74
CA ASP A 248 93.56 58.27 27.81
C ASP A 248 92.87 58.28 29.19
N ASN A 249 92.72 57.11 29.83
CA ASN A 249 92.17 56.99 31.18
C ASN A 249 93.14 57.53 32.24
N ALA A 250 94.46 57.40 32.01
CA ALA A 250 95.49 57.98 32.86
C ALA A 250 95.49 59.51 32.79
N VAL A 251 95.35 60.07 31.58
CA VAL A 251 95.22 61.53 31.40
C VAL A 251 93.98 62.06 32.12
N LEU A 252 92.84 61.38 32.01
CA LEU A 252 91.62 61.76 32.73
C LEU A 252 91.77 61.63 34.25
N MET A 253 92.37 60.54 34.74
CA MET A 253 92.63 60.36 36.18
C MET A 253 93.57 61.44 36.71
N VAL A 254 94.64 61.77 35.99
CA VAL A 254 95.56 62.86 36.34
C VAL A 254 94.82 64.19 36.34
N GLN A 255 93.99 64.51 35.34
CA GLN A 255 93.19 65.74 35.34
C GLN A 255 92.20 65.83 36.51
N VAL A 256 91.58 64.72 36.90
CA VAL A 256 90.68 64.69 38.07
C VAL A 256 91.49 64.89 39.36
N LYS A 257 92.63 64.22 39.49
CA LYS A 257 93.51 64.35 40.65
C LYS A 257 94.17 65.73 40.73
N ASP A 258 94.49 66.34 39.60
CA ASP A 258 95.00 67.72 39.52
C ASP A 258 93.93 68.72 39.95
N LYS A 259 92.66 68.49 39.62
CA LYS A 259 91.54 69.30 40.15
C LYS A 259 91.37 69.12 41.66
N GLU A 260 91.39 67.89 42.16
CA GLU A 260 91.35 67.64 43.61
C GLU A 260 92.56 68.27 44.33
N LEU A 261 93.75 68.24 43.72
CA LEU A 261 94.96 68.88 44.23
C LEU A 261 94.85 70.40 44.25
N LEU A 262 94.26 71.00 43.20
CA LEU A 262 93.99 72.44 43.15
C LEU A 262 93.01 72.86 44.24
N GLU A 263 91.94 72.10 44.46
CA GLU A 263 90.99 72.35 45.56
C GLU A 263 91.68 72.25 46.94
N LEU A 264 92.52 71.23 47.16
CA LEU A 264 93.34 71.09 48.36
C LEU A 264 94.36 72.23 48.50
N GLN A 265 94.98 72.69 47.41
CA GLN A 265 95.89 73.83 47.41
C GLN A 265 95.17 75.14 47.72
N GLU A 266 93.97 75.36 47.18
CA GLU A 266 93.14 76.52 47.54
C GLU A 266 92.72 76.48 49.02
N GLU A 267 92.46 75.29 49.56
CA GLU A 267 92.14 75.11 50.98
C GLU A 267 93.36 75.36 51.88
N ILE A 268 94.56 74.90 51.47
CA ILE A 268 95.83 75.21 52.16
C ILE A 268 96.17 76.70 52.04
N GLN A 269 95.95 77.34 50.89
CA GLN A 269 96.21 78.76 50.67
C GLN A 269 95.27 79.63 51.53
N LYS A 270 94.00 79.23 51.69
CA LYS A 270 93.07 79.86 52.65
C LYS A 270 93.49 79.70 54.11
N LEU A 271 94.28 78.65 54.43
CA LEU A 271 94.84 78.43 55.77
C LEU A 271 96.17 79.18 56.01
N LEU A 272 96.85 79.64 54.94
CA LEU A 272 98.17 80.30 54.96
C LEU A 272 98.14 81.80 54.61
N ASP A 273 96.96 82.39 54.42
CA ASP A 273 96.79 83.86 54.49
C ASP A 273 96.73 84.33 55.97
N ILE A 274 97.85 84.08 56.67
CA ILE A 274 98.60 84.91 57.65
C ILE A 274 100.08 84.57 57.45
#